data_AF-A0A7J2IUP1-F1
#
_entry.id   AF-A0A7J2IUP1-F1
#
_cell.length_a   1.000
_cell.length_b   1.000
_cell.length_c   1.000
_cell.angle_alpha   90.00
_cell.angle_beta   90.00
_cell.angle_gamma   90.00
#
_symmetry.space_group_name_H-M   'P 1'
#
loop_
_entity.id
_entity.type
_entity.pdbx_description
1 polymer ?
#
loop_
_entity_poly.entity_id
_entity_poly.type
_entity_poly.pdbx_seq_one_letter_code
_entity_poly.pdbx_strand_id
1 'polypeptide(L)'
;MIIVVLLAFLLFPELWLSMGIIIDTFMKEHPWIAGVLHLTASLLLIYVTYKHMREARKQRLRSLYSQLVNMLILPLIDIIDQSWKRTNIKYGLRAIHGSVFLILWDILAHEQPGISNVIVEHDDIIEQLEEARSNLINKLNSNREFREIVLRTLVEHFISYGLESRPESYIYDVICYLIRGGELRFGYNHEYCEKYENQLRETVKELGTREESIEELIMKIEHLERKLAELPEKQEVLNKLRSLAGGYTKEYGIILQQPEKVLYP
;
A
#
# COMPACT_ATOMS: atom_id res chain seq x y z
N MET A 1 2.26 -23.47 -49.75
CA MET A 1 2.23 -22.54 -50.91
C MET A 1 0.91 -21.79 -51.03
N ILE A 2 -0.25 -22.46 -51.08
CA ILE A 2 -1.58 -21.83 -51.29
C ILE A 2 -1.89 -20.70 -50.28
N ILE A 3 -1.61 -20.93 -48.99
CA ILE A 3 -1.85 -19.92 -47.93
C ILE A 3 -0.91 -18.70 -48.06
N VAL A 4 0.34 -18.92 -48.50
CA VAL A 4 1.35 -17.86 -48.70
C VAL A 4 1.03 -17.03 -49.94
N VAL A 5 0.56 -17.69 -51.00
CA VAL A 5 -0.01 -17.08 -52.21
C VAL A 5 -1.19 -16.20 -51.80
N LEU A 6 -2.20 -16.74 -51.12
CA LEU A 6 -3.39 -15.99 -50.67
C LEU A 6 -3.06 -14.75 -49.80
N LEU A 7 -2.05 -14.83 -48.93
CA LEU A 7 -1.60 -13.71 -48.09
C LEU A 7 -0.92 -12.60 -48.90
N ALA A 8 -0.13 -12.93 -49.94
CA ALA A 8 0.49 -11.94 -50.80
C ALA A 8 -0.55 -11.16 -51.62
N PHE A 9 -1.65 -11.78 -52.05
CA PHE A 9 -2.70 -11.14 -52.86
C PHE A 9 -3.69 -10.26 -52.07
N LEU A 10 -3.81 -10.48 -50.75
CA LEU A 10 -4.56 -9.59 -49.85
C LEU A 10 -3.93 -8.19 -49.72
N LEU A 11 -2.64 -8.05 -50.02
CA LEU A 11 -1.88 -6.81 -49.90
C LEU A 11 -1.85 -5.97 -51.19
N PHE A 12 -2.27 -6.51 -52.33
CA PHE A 12 -2.22 -5.86 -53.65
C PHE A 12 -3.59 -5.91 -54.36
N PRO A 13 -4.42 -4.86 -54.23
CA PRO A 13 -5.79 -4.80 -54.79
C PRO A 13 -5.87 -5.00 -56.30
N GLU A 14 -4.82 -4.62 -57.02
CA GLU A 14 -4.73 -4.70 -58.49
C GLU A 14 -4.74 -6.14 -59.03
N LEU A 15 -4.47 -7.14 -58.18
CA LEU A 15 -4.42 -8.56 -58.55
C LEU A 15 -5.76 -9.30 -58.34
N TRP A 16 -6.81 -8.60 -57.89
CA TRP A 16 -8.10 -9.20 -57.55
C TRP A 16 -8.89 -9.71 -58.77
N LEU A 17 -8.74 -9.09 -59.93
CA LEU A 17 -9.38 -9.54 -61.18
C LEU A 17 -8.80 -10.88 -61.65
N SER A 18 -7.48 -11.03 -61.58
CA SER A 18 -6.79 -12.29 -61.87
C SER A 18 -7.14 -13.38 -60.85
N MET A 19 -7.36 -13.00 -59.59
CA MET A 19 -7.82 -13.88 -58.51
C MET A 19 -9.20 -14.48 -58.80
N GLY A 20 -10.17 -13.69 -59.28
CA GLY A 20 -11.51 -14.18 -59.61
C GLY A 20 -11.49 -15.29 -60.66
N ILE A 21 -10.65 -15.16 -61.69
CA ILE A 21 -10.54 -16.14 -62.79
C ILE A 21 -9.84 -17.43 -62.33
N ILE A 22 -8.75 -17.30 -61.56
CA ILE A 22 -8.01 -18.46 -61.05
C ILE A 22 -8.86 -19.23 -60.02
N ILE A 23 -9.54 -18.53 -59.11
CA ILE A 23 -10.44 -19.15 -58.14
C ILE A 23 -11.61 -19.84 -58.84
N ASP A 24 -12.25 -19.22 -59.84
CA ASP A 24 -13.36 -19.84 -60.56
C ASP A 24 -12.94 -21.13 -61.30
N THR A 25 -11.74 -21.13 -61.88
CA THR A 25 -11.18 -22.30 -62.57
C THR A 25 -10.84 -23.42 -61.56
N PHE A 26 -10.18 -23.08 -60.46
CA PHE A 26 -9.74 -24.03 -59.45
C PHE A 26 -10.90 -24.57 -58.58
N MET A 27 -11.95 -23.77 -58.36
CA MET A 27 -13.18 -24.19 -57.66
C MET A 27 -14.00 -25.21 -58.44
N LYS A 28 -13.96 -25.16 -59.79
CA LYS A 28 -14.61 -26.18 -60.65
C LYS A 28 -13.96 -27.55 -60.49
N GLU A 29 -12.64 -27.61 -60.30
CA GLU A 29 -11.90 -28.86 -60.13
C GLU A 29 -11.94 -29.38 -58.68
N HIS A 30 -12.04 -28.48 -57.70
CA HIS A 30 -11.97 -28.82 -56.27
C HIS A 30 -13.02 -28.04 -55.45
N PRO A 31 -14.30 -28.46 -55.46
CA PRO A 31 -15.40 -27.71 -54.85
C PRO A 31 -15.28 -27.54 -53.32
N TRP A 32 -14.52 -28.40 -52.64
CA TRP A 32 -14.23 -28.28 -51.19
C TRP A 32 -13.40 -27.03 -50.84
N ILE A 33 -12.70 -26.42 -51.81
CA ILE A 33 -11.90 -25.21 -51.62
C ILE A 33 -12.76 -23.99 -51.27
N ALA A 34 -13.99 -23.92 -51.79
CA ALA A 34 -14.95 -22.89 -51.38
C ALA A 34 -15.26 -22.97 -49.88
N GLY A 35 -15.47 -24.19 -49.36
CA GLY A 35 -15.67 -24.44 -47.93
C GLY A 35 -14.45 -24.00 -47.09
N VAL A 36 -13.24 -24.30 -47.56
CA VAL A 36 -11.98 -23.89 -46.87
C VAL A 36 -11.80 -22.37 -46.90
N LEU A 37 -12.10 -21.71 -48.01
CA LEU A 37 -12.05 -20.24 -48.13
C LEU A 37 -13.08 -19.54 -47.23
N HIS A 38 -14.31 -20.05 -47.17
CA HIS A 38 -15.32 -19.52 -46.24
C HIS A 38 -14.95 -19.72 -44.78
N LEU A 39 -14.39 -20.88 -44.43
CA LEU A 39 -13.96 -21.17 -43.06
C LEU A 39 -12.79 -20.28 -42.66
N THR A 40 -11.79 -20.11 -43.53
CA THR A 40 -10.65 -19.23 -43.28
C THR A 40 -11.05 -17.76 -43.17
N ALA A 41 -11.91 -17.27 -44.07
CA ALA A 41 -12.47 -15.91 -43.98
C ALA A 41 -13.28 -15.69 -42.70
N SER A 42 -14.09 -16.67 -42.28
CA SER A 42 -14.88 -16.58 -41.04
C SER A 42 -13.99 -16.56 -39.80
N LEU A 43 -12.97 -17.42 -39.73
CA LEU A 43 -12.00 -17.42 -38.63
C LEU A 43 -11.24 -16.09 -38.57
N LEU A 44 -10.87 -15.53 -39.73
CA LEU A 44 -10.19 -14.25 -39.81
C LEU A 44 -11.09 -13.10 -39.34
N LEU A 45 -12.36 -13.08 -39.75
CA LEU A 45 -13.35 -12.11 -39.28
C LEU A 45 -13.58 -12.22 -37.77
N ILE A 46 -13.72 -13.43 -37.22
CA ILE A 46 -13.83 -13.66 -35.78
C ILE A 46 -12.60 -13.12 -35.05
N TYR A 47 -11.40 -13.42 -35.56
CA TYR A 47 -10.14 -12.93 -34.99
C TYR A 47 -10.04 -11.40 -35.02
N VAL A 48 -10.32 -10.78 -36.16
CA VAL A 48 -10.27 -9.31 -36.32
C VAL A 48 -11.31 -8.62 -35.45
N THR A 49 -12.53 -9.16 -35.39
CA THR A 49 -13.61 -8.63 -34.54
C THR A 49 -13.25 -8.74 -33.06
N TYR A 50 -12.72 -9.89 -32.63
CA TYR A 50 -12.22 -10.09 -31.28
C TYR A 50 -11.10 -9.10 -30.94
N LYS A 51 -10.13 -8.92 -31.85
CA LYS A 51 -9.03 -7.96 -31.68
C LYS A 51 -9.53 -6.52 -31.56
N HIS A 52 -10.47 -6.09 -32.40
CA HIS A 52 -11.05 -4.75 -32.32
C HIS A 52 -11.87 -4.53 -31.04
N MET A 53 -12.69 -5.50 -30.63
CA MET A 53 -13.45 -5.42 -29.39
C MET A 53 -12.52 -5.32 -28.17
N ARG A 54 -11.41 -6.08 -28.17
CA ARG A 54 -10.39 -6.02 -27.12
C ARG A 54 -9.73 -4.64 -27.07
N GLU A 55 -9.33 -4.08 -28.22
CA GLU A 55 -8.65 -2.78 -28.27
C GLU A 55 -9.60 -1.63 -27.88
N ALA A 56 -10.86 -1.69 -28.30
CA ALA A 56 -11.89 -0.73 -27.89
C ALA A 56 -12.14 -0.78 -26.37
N ARG A 57 -12.20 -1.98 -25.78
CA ARG A 57 -12.31 -2.15 -24.33
C ARG A 57 -11.09 -1.56 -23.60
N LYS A 58 -9.89 -1.84 -24.10
CA LYS A 58 -8.63 -1.31 -23.57
C LYS A 58 -8.61 0.22 -23.59
N GLN A 59 -9.04 0.86 -24.68
CA GLN A 59 -9.13 2.32 -24.77
C GLN A 59 -10.11 2.91 -23.75
N ARG A 60 -11.27 2.28 -23.54
CA ARG A 60 -12.26 2.72 -22.54
C ARG A 60 -11.70 2.63 -21.11
N LEU A 61 -11.02 1.53 -20.80
CA LEU A 61 -10.47 1.28 -19.46
C LEU A 61 -9.17 2.05 -19.18
N ARG A 62 -8.46 2.51 -20.21
CA ARG A 62 -7.19 3.22 -20.08
C ARG A 62 -7.29 4.43 -19.15
N SER A 63 -8.36 5.22 -19.22
CA SER A 63 -8.54 6.39 -18.35
C SER A 63 -8.71 6.00 -16.88
N LEU A 64 -9.51 4.96 -16.62
CA LEU A 64 -9.76 4.45 -15.26
C LEU A 64 -8.47 3.91 -14.64
N TYR A 65 -7.76 3.04 -15.34
CA TYR A 65 -6.51 2.48 -14.84
C TYR A 65 -5.39 3.52 -14.77
N SER A 66 -5.40 4.54 -15.63
CA SER A 66 -4.50 5.68 -15.51
C SER A 66 -4.74 6.46 -14.20
N GLN A 67 -5.99 6.65 -13.80
CA GLN A 67 -6.32 7.25 -12.51
C GLN A 67 -5.96 6.33 -11.35
N LEU A 68 -6.27 5.03 -11.44
CA LEU A 68 -5.90 4.05 -10.42
C LEU A 68 -4.39 4.01 -10.17
N VAL A 69 -3.59 3.98 -11.24
CA VAL A 69 -2.13 3.92 -11.12
C VAL A 69 -1.59 5.23 -10.58
N ASN A 70 -1.93 6.35 -11.20
CA ASN A 70 -1.31 7.62 -10.87
C ASN A 70 -1.83 8.22 -9.55
N MET A 71 -3.12 8.11 -9.26
CA MET A 71 -3.74 8.73 -8.07
C MET A 71 -3.87 7.79 -6.87
N LEU A 72 -3.61 6.49 -7.01
CA LEU A 72 -3.63 5.58 -5.87
C LEU A 72 -2.36 4.75 -5.76
N ILE A 73 -2.00 3.96 -6.78
CA ILE A 73 -0.90 2.98 -6.65
C ILE A 73 0.44 3.67 -6.43
N LEU A 74 0.76 4.74 -7.17
CA LEU A 74 2.00 5.48 -6.98
C LEU A 74 2.07 6.20 -5.62
N PRO A 75 1.06 7.01 -5.20
CA PRO A 75 1.03 7.58 -3.86
C PRO A 75 1.09 6.54 -2.74
N LEU A 76 0.46 5.38 -2.92
CA LEU A 76 0.49 4.28 -1.97
C LEU A 76 1.89 3.68 -1.83
N ILE A 77 2.65 3.57 -2.92
CA ILE A 77 4.07 3.15 -2.88
C ILE A 77 4.89 4.12 -2.02
N ASP A 78 4.73 5.44 -2.23
CA ASP A 78 5.49 6.44 -1.50
C ASP A 78 5.14 6.45 0.00
N ILE A 79 3.85 6.38 0.32
CA ILE A 79 3.40 6.34 1.72
C ILE A 79 3.85 5.05 2.41
N ILE A 80 3.72 3.89 1.75
CA ILE A 80 4.24 2.64 2.33
C ILE A 80 5.75 2.75 2.55
N ASP A 81 6.49 3.34 1.62
CA ASP A 81 7.94 3.43 1.77
C ASP A 81 8.35 4.23 3.02
N GLN A 82 7.60 5.30 3.33
CA GLN A 82 7.84 6.20 4.46
C GLN A 82 7.24 5.71 5.78
N SER A 83 6.06 5.10 5.74
CA SER A 83 5.18 4.90 6.91
C SER A 83 4.95 3.46 7.33
N TRP A 84 5.49 2.47 6.61
CA TRP A 84 5.28 1.05 6.91
C TRP A 84 5.60 0.70 8.37
N LYS A 85 4.65 0.05 9.04
CA LYS A 85 4.68 -0.36 10.46
C LYS A 85 4.92 0.80 11.45
N ARG A 86 4.67 2.04 11.03
CA ARG A 86 4.85 3.25 11.86
C ARG A 86 3.58 4.05 12.02
N THR A 87 2.84 4.28 10.93
CA THR A 87 1.63 5.10 10.93
C THR A 87 0.60 4.54 9.96
N ASN A 88 -0.66 4.96 10.14
CA ASN A 88 -1.77 4.52 9.31
C ASN A 88 -1.63 5.01 7.86
N ILE A 89 -1.66 4.09 6.91
CA ILE A 89 -1.42 4.34 5.48
C ILE A 89 -2.63 5.03 4.85
N LYS A 90 -3.84 4.53 5.12
CA LYS A 90 -5.08 5.08 4.56
C LYS A 90 -5.35 6.51 5.01
N TYR A 91 -5.01 6.87 6.23
CA TYR A 91 -5.12 8.25 6.72
C TYR A 91 -4.26 9.19 5.86
N GLY A 92 -3.00 8.82 5.59
CA GLY A 92 -2.10 9.58 4.71
C GLY A 92 -2.67 9.75 3.29
N LEU A 93 -3.24 8.68 2.72
CA LEU A 93 -3.84 8.73 1.37
C LEU A 93 -5.11 9.58 1.32
N ARG A 94 -5.97 9.48 2.33
CA ARG A 94 -7.21 10.26 2.41
C ARG A 94 -6.93 11.75 2.53
N ALA A 95 -5.87 12.13 3.23
CA ALA A 95 -5.45 13.53 3.34
C ALA A 95 -5.07 14.13 1.97
N ILE A 96 -4.55 13.31 1.04
CA ILE A 96 -4.11 13.76 -0.29
C ILE A 96 -5.26 13.75 -1.31
N HIS A 97 -6.09 12.70 -1.32
CA HIS A 97 -7.02 12.43 -2.43
C HIS A 97 -8.51 12.55 -2.09
N GLY A 98 -8.86 12.88 -0.84
CA GLY A 98 -10.24 13.16 -0.43
C GLY A 98 -11.21 12.01 -0.72
N SER A 99 -12.35 12.29 -1.36
CA SER A 99 -13.39 11.29 -1.67
C SER A 99 -13.07 10.39 -2.86
N VAL A 100 -12.21 10.84 -3.79
CA VAL A 100 -11.79 10.05 -4.97
C VAL A 100 -11.02 8.79 -4.54
N PHE A 101 -10.33 8.88 -3.39
CA PHE A 101 -9.65 7.77 -2.76
C PHE A 101 -10.56 6.55 -2.56
N LEU A 102 -11.80 6.73 -2.10
CA LEU A 102 -12.69 5.60 -1.78
C LEU A 102 -13.00 4.75 -3.01
N ILE A 103 -13.30 5.40 -4.14
CA ILE A 103 -13.61 4.70 -5.39
C ILE A 103 -12.38 3.97 -5.93
N LEU A 104 -11.21 4.62 -5.92
CA LEU A 104 -9.98 3.99 -6.38
C LEU A 104 -9.56 2.83 -5.46
N TRP A 105 -9.76 2.99 -4.14
CA TRP A 105 -9.50 1.96 -3.15
C TRP A 105 -10.38 0.75 -3.36
N ASP A 106 -11.68 0.95 -3.62
CA ASP A 106 -12.61 -0.15 -3.88
C ASP A 106 -12.22 -0.92 -5.15
N ILE A 107 -11.77 -0.22 -6.19
CA ILE A 107 -11.23 -0.86 -7.41
C ILE A 107 -9.99 -1.68 -7.08
N LEU A 108 -9.04 -1.12 -6.33
CA LEU A 108 -7.82 -1.83 -5.91
C LEU A 108 -8.15 -3.06 -5.05
N ALA A 109 -9.08 -2.93 -4.11
CA ALA A 109 -9.49 -4.01 -3.23
C ALA A 109 -10.20 -5.14 -3.98
N HIS A 110 -10.98 -4.80 -5.00
CA HIS A 110 -11.61 -5.79 -5.86
C HIS A 110 -10.60 -6.51 -6.76
N GLU A 111 -9.67 -5.77 -7.37
CA GLU A 111 -8.72 -6.36 -8.32
C GLU A 111 -7.52 -7.03 -7.65
N GLN A 112 -7.11 -6.55 -6.47
CA GLN A 112 -5.93 -7.01 -5.73
C GLN A 112 -6.24 -7.19 -4.23
N PRO A 113 -7.15 -8.11 -3.87
CA PRO A 113 -7.59 -8.31 -2.49
C PRO A 113 -6.42 -8.66 -1.56
N GLY A 114 -5.40 -9.36 -2.05
CA GLY A 114 -4.22 -9.70 -1.25
C GLY A 114 -3.46 -8.47 -0.75
N ILE A 115 -3.28 -7.45 -1.59
CA ILE A 115 -2.58 -6.22 -1.20
C ILE A 115 -3.46 -5.35 -0.31
N SER A 116 -4.74 -5.19 -0.67
CA SER A 116 -5.67 -4.38 0.12
C SER A 116 -5.89 -4.93 1.52
N ASN A 117 -5.99 -6.26 1.66
CA ASN A 117 -6.18 -6.90 2.96
C ASN A 117 -4.98 -6.70 3.87
N VAL A 118 -3.76 -6.82 3.33
CA VAL A 118 -2.53 -6.56 4.10
C VAL A 118 -2.49 -5.11 4.60
N ILE A 119 -2.88 -4.14 3.78
CA ILE A 119 -2.92 -2.73 4.20
C ILE A 119 -4.05 -2.47 5.21
N VAL A 120 -5.22 -3.09 5.04
CA VAL A 120 -6.33 -3.00 6.01
C VAL A 120 -5.90 -3.56 7.36
N GLU A 121 -5.33 -4.75 7.38
CA GLU A 121 -4.85 -5.40 8.61
C GLU A 121 -3.72 -4.59 9.26
N HIS A 122 -2.78 -4.09 8.45
CA HIS A 122 -1.75 -3.16 8.93
C HIS A 122 -2.36 -1.95 9.64
N ASP A 123 -3.29 -1.25 9.00
CA ASP A 123 -3.87 -0.02 9.53
C ASP A 123 -4.71 -0.27 10.78
N ASP A 124 -5.44 -1.39 10.84
CA ASP A 124 -6.19 -1.85 12.02
C ASP A 124 -5.26 -2.14 13.21
N ILE A 125 -4.14 -2.84 12.98
CA ILE A 125 -3.15 -3.10 14.04
C ILE A 125 -2.53 -1.79 14.54
N ILE A 126 -2.19 -0.85 13.64
CA ILE A 126 -1.64 0.46 14.02
C ILE A 126 -2.63 1.26 14.85
N GLU A 127 -3.91 1.30 14.47
CA GLU A 127 -4.96 2.00 15.21
C GLU A 127 -5.14 1.41 16.61
N GLN A 128 -5.23 0.07 16.71
CA GLN A 128 -5.34 -0.61 18.00
C GLN A 128 -4.09 -0.42 18.88
N LEU A 129 -2.90 -0.34 18.30
CA LEU A 129 -1.65 -0.04 19.02
C LEU A 129 -1.68 1.37 19.60
N GLU A 130 -2.06 2.36 18.80
CA GLU A 130 -2.15 3.75 19.26
C GLU A 130 -3.20 3.92 20.36
N GLU A 131 -4.34 3.25 20.24
CA GLU A 131 -5.37 3.23 21.28
C GLU A 131 -4.85 2.59 22.57
N ALA A 132 -4.25 1.39 22.48
CA ALA A 132 -3.73 0.67 23.65
C ALA A 132 -2.61 1.45 24.36
N ARG A 133 -1.67 2.04 23.60
CA ARG A 133 -0.61 2.90 24.13
C ARG A 133 -1.18 4.15 24.80
N SER A 134 -2.17 4.80 24.19
CA SER A 134 -2.84 5.98 24.78
C SER A 134 -3.51 5.63 26.11
N ASN A 135 -4.21 4.49 26.16
CA ASN A 135 -4.86 4.01 27.37
C ASN A 135 -3.84 3.69 28.47
N LEU A 136 -2.72 3.05 28.12
CA LEU A 136 -1.65 2.77 29.06
C LEU A 136 -1.00 4.04 29.61
N ILE A 137 -0.72 5.03 28.74
CA ILE A 137 -0.22 6.35 29.15
C ILE A 137 -1.19 7.00 30.14
N ASN A 138 -2.49 7.00 29.85
CA ASN A 138 -3.49 7.61 30.73
C ASN A 138 -3.57 6.90 32.09
N LYS A 139 -3.45 5.57 32.11
CA LYS A 139 -3.40 4.77 33.34
C LYS A 139 -2.18 5.09 34.18
N LEU A 140 -0.99 5.06 33.58
CA LEU A 140 0.27 5.40 34.24
C LEU A 140 0.28 6.87 34.74
N ASN A 141 -0.28 7.80 33.96
CA ASN A 141 -0.40 9.20 34.35
C ASN A 141 -1.52 9.47 35.38
N SER A 142 -2.36 8.48 35.67
CA SER A 142 -3.34 8.54 36.75
C SER A 142 -2.86 7.80 38.01
N ASN A 143 -1.90 6.89 37.86
CA ASN A 143 -1.28 6.16 38.97
C ASN A 143 -0.34 7.08 39.76
N ARG A 144 -0.68 7.32 41.03
CA ARG A 144 0.05 8.24 41.91
C ARG A 144 1.46 7.74 42.24
N GLU A 145 1.61 6.46 42.56
CA GLU A 145 2.90 5.84 42.91
C GLU A 145 3.90 6.00 41.74
N PHE A 146 3.47 5.67 40.52
CA PHE A 146 4.32 5.79 39.34
C PHE A 146 4.74 7.22 39.07
N ARG A 147 3.81 8.19 39.16
CA ARG A 147 4.12 9.61 38.98
C ARG A 147 5.11 10.13 40.01
N GLU A 148 4.99 9.71 41.27
CA GLU A 148 5.92 10.09 42.33
C GLU A 148 7.34 9.55 42.04
N ILE A 149 7.43 8.33 41.51
CA ILE A 149 8.71 7.74 41.06
C ILE A 149 9.29 8.55 39.89
N VAL A 150 8.50 8.82 38.85
CA VAL A 150 8.94 9.64 37.70
C VAL A 150 9.41 11.01 38.17
N LEU A 151 8.62 11.69 39.02
CA LEU A 151 8.99 13.00 39.56
C LEU A 151 10.31 12.95 40.33
N ARG A 152 10.53 11.93 41.16
CA ARG A 152 11.81 11.76 41.87
C ARG A 152 12.98 11.66 40.91
N THR A 153 12.88 10.85 39.85
CA THR A 153 13.95 10.74 38.84
C THR A 153 14.23 12.07 38.13
N LEU A 154 13.17 12.82 37.80
CA LEU A 154 13.30 14.13 37.16
C LEU A 154 13.96 15.16 38.10
N VAL A 155 13.56 15.20 39.37
CA VAL A 155 14.16 16.09 40.38
C VAL A 155 15.64 15.78 40.55
N GLU A 156 16.01 14.51 40.71
CA GLU A 156 17.42 14.11 40.82
C GLU A 156 18.24 14.51 39.59
N HIS A 157 17.68 14.31 38.39
CA HIS A 157 18.32 14.71 37.14
C HIS A 157 18.52 16.22 37.05
N PHE A 158 17.48 16.99 37.35
CA PHE A 158 17.52 18.45 37.26
C PHE A 158 18.50 19.05 38.26
N ILE A 159 18.58 18.49 39.49
CA ILE A 159 19.58 18.88 40.49
C ILE A 159 21.00 18.55 39.99
N SER A 160 21.20 17.35 39.44
CA SER A 160 22.52 16.89 38.98
C SER A 160 23.11 17.76 37.87
N TYR A 161 22.24 18.34 37.02
CA TYR A 161 22.64 19.13 35.86
C TYR A 161 22.30 20.61 35.96
N GLY A 162 21.81 21.09 37.11
CA GLY A 162 21.49 22.50 37.33
C GLY A 162 20.41 23.06 36.39
N LEU A 163 19.39 22.28 36.07
CA LEU A 163 18.31 22.69 35.17
C LEU A 163 17.28 23.56 35.92
N GLU A 164 16.96 24.74 35.37
CA GLU A 164 16.09 25.74 36.02
C GLU A 164 14.58 25.51 35.82
N SER A 165 14.18 24.50 35.03
CA SER A 165 12.77 24.22 34.72
C SER A 165 12.06 23.43 35.83
N ARG A 166 10.73 23.40 35.80
CA ARG A 166 9.91 22.66 36.77
C ARG A 166 9.85 21.17 36.40
N PRO A 167 10.40 20.25 37.20
CA PRO A 167 10.39 18.82 36.90
C PRO A 167 8.99 18.26 36.66
N GLU A 168 7.99 18.74 37.40
CA GLU A 168 6.61 18.25 37.35
C GLU A 168 5.96 18.39 35.99
N SER A 169 6.33 19.41 35.20
CA SER A 169 5.76 19.61 33.86
C SER A 169 6.17 18.53 32.85
N TYR A 170 7.22 17.77 33.14
CA TYR A 170 7.78 16.75 32.25
C TYR A 170 7.32 15.33 32.58
N ILE A 171 6.51 15.12 33.64
CA ILE A 171 6.04 13.78 34.02
C ILE A 171 5.32 13.12 32.85
N TYR A 172 4.38 13.83 32.22
CA TYR A 172 3.62 13.29 31.09
C TYR A 172 4.54 12.95 29.90
N ASP A 173 5.51 13.82 29.60
CA ASP A 173 6.47 13.61 28.51
C ASP A 173 7.32 12.36 28.73
N VAL A 174 7.78 12.12 29.96
CA VAL A 174 8.51 10.89 30.31
C VAL A 174 7.63 9.65 30.14
N ILE A 175 6.37 9.70 30.58
CA ILE A 175 5.44 8.57 30.41
C ILE A 175 5.20 8.30 28.93
N CYS A 176 4.97 9.35 28.13
CA CYS A 176 4.85 9.24 26.68
C CYS A 176 6.09 8.62 26.05
N TYR A 177 7.29 9.07 26.43
CA TYR A 177 8.56 8.53 25.95
C TYR A 177 8.71 7.05 26.28
N LEU A 178 8.39 6.61 27.50
CA LEU A 178 8.54 5.21 27.89
C LEU A 178 7.68 4.27 27.04
N ILE A 179 6.47 4.71 26.66
CA ILE A 179 5.48 3.90 25.95
C ILE A 179 5.58 4.02 24.43
N ARG A 180 5.86 5.21 23.89
CA ARG A 180 5.89 5.48 22.43
C ARG A 180 7.30 5.68 21.88
N GLY A 181 8.30 5.88 22.74
CA GLY A 181 9.61 6.39 22.34
C GLY A 181 9.55 7.87 21.95
N GLY A 182 10.62 8.34 21.28
CA GLY A 182 10.76 9.72 20.83
C GLY A 182 11.83 10.48 21.60
N GLU A 183 11.75 11.81 21.59
CA GLU A 183 12.71 12.69 22.25
C GLU A 183 12.06 13.39 23.45
N LEU A 184 12.80 13.43 24.55
CA LEU A 184 12.45 14.23 25.73
C LEU A 184 12.83 15.70 25.48
N ARG A 185 12.07 16.62 26.06
CA ARG A 185 12.23 18.07 25.80
C ARG A 185 12.86 18.82 26.98
N PHE A 186 13.83 18.19 27.63
CA PHE A 186 14.65 18.81 28.65
C PHE A 186 16.16 18.56 28.39
N GLY A 187 17.04 19.15 29.19
CA GLY A 187 18.48 19.03 29.00
C GLY A 187 19.02 17.66 29.43
N TYR A 188 20.10 17.21 28.79
CA TYR A 188 20.81 15.96 29.14
C TYR A 188 19.91 14.71 29.09
N ASN A 189 19.08 14.60 28.04
CA ASN A 189 18.14 13.50 27.88
C ASN A 189 18.82 12.13 27.79
N HIS A 190 19.98 12.06 27.13
CA HIS A 190 20.70 10.80 26.96
C HIS A 190 21.12 10.24 28.32
N GLU A 191 21.66 11.10 29.17
CA GLU A 191 22.09 10.78 30.53
C GLU A 191 20.90 10.43 31.43
N TYR A 192 19.75 11.10 31.24
CA TYR A 192 18.52 10.74 31.93
C TYR A 192 18.08 9.31 31.55
N CYS A 193 18.02 8.99 30.26
CA CYS A 193 17.60 7.68 29.78
C CYS A 193 18.59 6.58 30.22
N GLU A 194 19.90 6.80 30.06
CA GLU A 194 20.93 5.84 30.47
C GLU A 194 20.80 5.48 31.96
N LYS A 195 20.52 6.48 32.80
CA LYS A 195 20.45 6.30 34.25
C LYS A 195 19.11 5.73 34.73
N TYR A 196 17.98 6.18 34.17
CA TYR A 196 16.66 5.96 34.76
C TYR A 196 15.70 5.11 33.91
N GLU A 197 15.94 4.92 32.61
CA GLU A 197 14.97 4.26 31.74
C GLU A 197 14.67 2.81 32.18
N ASN A 198 15.71 2.03 32.48
CA ASN A 198 15.55 0.64 32.91
C ASN A 198 14.72 0.53 34.19
N GLN A 199 15.01 1.37 35.19
CA GLN A 199 14.27 1.42 36.44
C GLN A 199 12.79 1.76 36.22
N LEU A 200 12.51 2.75 35.37
CA LEU A 200 11.13 3.15 35.07
C LEU A 200 10.38 2.05 34.31
N ARG A 201 11.04 1.35 33.37
CA ARG A 201 10.47 0.20 32.66
C ARG A 201 10.19 -0.98 33.60
N GLU A 202 11.09 -1.27 34.53
CA GLU A 202 10.88 -2.29 35.57
C GLU A 202 9.69 -1.92 36.46
N THR A 203 9.57 -0.67 36.86
CA THR A 203 8.44 -0.17 37.65
C THR A 203 7.10 -0.36 36.90
N VAL A 204 7.05 -0.09 35.59
CA VAL A 204 5.85 -0.35 34.78
C VAL A 204 5.49 -1.84 34.77
N LYS A 205 6.49 -2.73 34.66
CA LYS A 205 6.26 -4.19 34.70
C LYS A 205 5.74 -4.64 36.07
N GLU A 206 6.31 -4.12 37.16
CA GLU A 206 5.84 -4.39 38.51
C GLU A 206 4.42 -3.88 38.76
N LEU A 207 4.05 -2.73 38.19
CA LEU A 207 2.68 -2.24 38.24
C LEU A 207 1.74 -3.16 37.45
N GLY A 208 2.20 -3.69 36.32
CA GLY A 208 1.47 -4.70 35.56
C GLY A 208 1.12 -5.93 36.40
N THR A 209 2.05 -6.46 37.22
CA THR A 209 1.76 -7.64 38.06
C THR A 209 0.79 -7.37 39.22
N ARG A 210 0.56 -6.09 39.56
CA ARG A 210 -0.33 -5.66 40.66
C ARG A 210 -1.68 -5.17 40.15
N GLU A 211 -1.74 -4.61 38.95
CA GLU A 211 -2.93 -4.03 38.34
C GLU A 211 -3.29 -4.73 37.03
N GLU A 212 -4.31 -5.59 37.06
CA GLU A 212 -4.81 -6.36 35.91
C GLU A 212 -5.05 -5.48 34.67
N SER A 213 -5.63 -4.28 34.86
CA SER A 213 -5.90 -3.38 33.72
C SER A 213 -4.64 -2.83 33.04
N ILE A 214 -3.50 -2.76 33.75
CA ILE A 214 -2.19 -2.40 33.16
C ILE A 214 -1.58 -3.62 32.49
N GLU A 215 -1.66 -4.79 33.12
CA GLU A 215 -1.19 -6.06 32.56
C GLU A 215 -1.85 -6.35 31.21
N GLU A 216 -3.17 -6.26 31.13
CA GLU A 216 -3.94 -6.47 29.92
C GLU A 216 -3.49 -5.55 28.78
N LEU A 217 -3.22 -4.27 29.08
CA LEU A 217 -2.75 -3.31 28.09
C LEU A 217 -1.33 -3.62 27.61
N ILE A 218 -0.42 -4.02 28.52
CA ILE A 218 0.94 -4.43 28.16
C ILE A 218 0.89 -5.67 27.26
N MET A 219 0.17 -6.71 27.66
CA MET A 219 0.01 -7.93 26.86
C MET A 219 -0.64 -7.65 25.50
N LYS A 220 -1.65 -6.78 25.45
CA LYS A 220 -2.30 -6.36 24.20
C LYS A 220 -1.30 -5.66 23.28
N ILE A 221 -0.47 -4.74 23.79
CA ILE A 221 0.56 -4.05 23.01
C ILE A 221 1.57 -5.07 22.47
N GLU A 222 2.12 -5.94 23.32
CA GLU A 222 3.10 -6.96 22.89
C GLU A 222 2.53 -7.93 21.84
N HIS A 223 1.26 -8.30 21.97
CA HIS A 223 0.56 -9.13 21.00
C HIS A 223 0.38 -8.42 19.65
N LEU A 224 -0.04 -7.15 19.69
CA LEU A 224 -0.20 -6.35 18.48
C LEU A 224 1.13 -6.04 17.79
N GLU A 225 2.20 -5.79 18.55
CA GLU A 225 3.56 -5.60 17.99
C GLU A 225 4.07 -6.88 17.33
N ARG A 226 3.79 -8.06 17.90
CA ARG A 226 4.09 -9.36 17.27
C ARG A 226 3.31 -9.55 15.97
N LYS A 227 2.00 -9.29 15.97
CA LYS A 227 1.18 -9.33 14.74
C LYS A 227 1.71 -8.37 13.68
N LEU A 228 2.08 -7.15 14.08
CA LEU A 228 2.68 -6.17 13.18
C LEU A 228 4.01 -6.68 12.61
N ALA A 229 4.83 -7.35 13.41
CA ALA A 229 6.07 -7.97 12.96
C ALA A 229 5.84 -9.10 11.95
N GLU A 230 4.80 -9.92 12.14
CA GLU A 230 4.40 -11.03 11.26
C GLU A 230 3.87 -10.58 9.89
N LEU A 231 3.40 -9.32 9.77
CA LEU A 231 2.99 -8.78 8.46
C LEU A 231 4.14 -8.80 7.45
N PRO A 232 3.82 -8.93 6.14
CA PRO A 232 4.80 -8.97 5.07
C PRO A 232 5.88 -7.89 5.15
N GLU A 233 7.07 -8.20 4.64
CA GLU A 233 8.12 -7.21 4.57
C GLU A 233 7.72 -6.05 3.65
N LYS A 234 8.16 -4.84 4.00
CA LYS A 234 7.89 -3.61 3.22
C LYS A 234 8.16 -3.82 1.74
N GLN A 235 9.31 -4.42 1.43
CA GLN A 235 9.76 -4.61 0.06
C GLN A 235 8.86 -5.56 -0.73
N GLU A 236 8.25 -6.56 -0.08
CA GLU A 236 7.31 -7.48 -0.73
C GLU A 236 6.06 -6.72 -1.21
N VAL A 237 5.48 -5.89 -0.35
CA VAL A 237 4.30 -5.08 -0.67
C VAL A 237 4.62 -4.06 -1.77
N LEU A 238 5.75 -3.37 -1.67
CA LEU A 238 6.20 -2.41 -2.68
C LEU A 238 6.45 -3.07 -4.04
N ASN A 239 7.07 -4.25 -4.07
CA ASN A 239 7.32 -4.98 -5.31
C ASN A 239 6.01 -5.42 -5.97
N LYS A 240 5.02 -5.89 -5.20
CA LYS A 240 3.70 -6.23 -5.72
C LYS A 240 3.00 -5.01 -6.34
N LEU A 241 3.02 -3.86 -5.67
CA LEU A 241 2.43 -2.63 -6.19
C LEU A 241 3.14 -2.10 -7.44
N ARG A 242 4.48 -2.16 -7.48
CA ARG A 242 5.27 -1.78 -8.67
C ARG A 242 4.99 -2.71 -9.85
N SER A 243 4.91 -4.02 -9.60
CA SER A 243 4.54 -5.02 -10.62
C SER A 243 3.13 -4.76 -11.16
N LEU A 244 2.19 -4.41 -10.29
CA LEU A 244 0.83 -4.06 -10.66
C LEU A 244 0.79 -2.80 -11.56
N ALA A 245 1.46 -1.72 -11.15
CA ALA A 245 1.58 -0.50 -11.95
C ALA A 245 2.24 -0.76 -13.32
N GLY A 246 3.31 -1.57 -13.35
CA GLY A 246 3.98 -1.98 -14.58
C GLY A 246 3.09 -2.83 -15.49
N GLY A 247 2.29 -3.73 -14.90
CA GLY A 247 1.28 -4.53 -15.59
C GLY A 247 0.26 -3.65 -16.30
N TYR A 248 -0.39 -2.73 -15.59
CA TYR A 248 -1.34 -1.80 -16.19
C TYR A 248 -0.69 -0.89 -17.25
N THR A 249 0.54 -0.43 -17.00
CA THR A 249 1.30 0.39 -17.95
C THR A 249 1.50 -0.35 -19.26
N LYS A 250 1.95 -1.60 -19.20
CA LYS A 250 2.19 -2.44 -20.38
C LYS A 250 0.88 -2.81 -21.09
N GLU A 251 -0.14 -3.16 -20.32
CA GLU A 251 -1.42 -3.63 -20.87
C GLU A 251 -2.21 -2.49 -21.50
N TYR A 252 -2.29 -1.32 -20.88
CA TYR A 252 -3.14 -0.20 -21.29
C TYR A 252 -2.39 0.98 -21.93
N GLY A 253 -1.06 0.94 -21.96
CA GLY A 253 -0.24 2.05 -22.48
C GLY A 253 -0.37 3.32 -21.63
N ILE A 254 -0.43 3.17 -20.31
CA ILE A 254 -0.56 4.29 -19.36
C ILE A 254 0.79 5.00 -19.24
N ILE A 255 0.77 6.33 -19.19
CA ILE A 255 1.97 7.11 -18.90
C ILE A 255 1.99 7.34 -17.38
N LEU A 256 3.03 6.83 -16.73
CA LEU A 256 3.25 7.04 -15.30
C LEU A 256 3.62 8.50 -15.06
N GLN A 257 2.86 9.18 -14.20
CA GLN A 257 3.22 10.50 -13.74
C GLN A 257 4.33 10.37 -12.69
N GLN A 258 5.26 11.34 -12.66
CA GLN A 258 6.20 11.42 -11.55
C GLN A 258 5.43 11.69 -10.26
N PRO A 259 5.73 10.98 -9.15
CA PRO A 259 4.98 11.09 -7.91
C PRO A 259 4.85 12.52 -7.38
N GLU A 260 5.91 13.34 -7.56
CA GLU A 260 5.95 14.75 -7.19
C GLU A 260 4.88 15.62 -7.89
N LYS A 261 4.45 15.24 -9.11
CA LYS A 261 3.42 15.97 -9.88
C LYS A 261 2.00 15.55 -9.53
N VAL A 262 1.81 14.47 -8.77
CA VAL A 262 0.49 14.00 -8.33
C VAL A 262 0.16 14.52 -6.94
N LEU A 263 1.18 14.68 -6.09
CA LEU A 263 1.04 15.15 -4.70
C LEU A 263 0.79 16.66 -4.62
N TYR A 264 1.14 17.43 -5.65
CA TYR A 264 0.94 18.87 -5.74
C TYR A 264 0.43 19.24 -7.15
N PRO A 265 -0.90 19.31 -7.38
CA PRO A 265 -1.45 19.88 -8.60
C PRO A 265 -1.22 21.40 -8.70
#